data_AF-A0A971ECE3-F1
#
_entry.id   AF-A0A971ECE3-F1
#
_cell.length_a   1.000
_cell.length_b   1.000
_cell.length_c   1.000
_cell.angle_alpha   90.00
_cell.angle_beta   90.00
_cell.angle_gamma   90.00
#
_symmetry.space_group_name_H-M   'P 1'
#
loop_
_entity.id
_entity.type
_entity.pdbx_description
1 polymer ?
#
loop_
_entity_poly.entity_id
_entity_poly.type
_entity_poly.pdbx_seq_one_letter_code
_entity_poly.pdbx_strand_id
1 'polypeptide(L)'
;MVTVMDSVMSFIDKKGRTARDKRTVRNLLADQAKERFIYHKSLKKLHDHPITSKKVIDNIPVAIKDTVTSYTKDKTTAIKVFKEYLAFLDMEYGVKVEVNFPPTFNSQFDRQMYIVKRLHDRKYRASDFENELWVSDRTISADLQALEDGISVLGQQLKIKRDDVVYHNQGLNTVHPIFLTANLTQVVVLLKGLEVQALDPAYSEYAIRLAANIWSELSDYGRNRILKVSEQLNLNKAWFEMLESQRNHGLYSTEADCSYEHGVGNVLNFLKNSQPCTIEVQEKHGTRILKDCLIRSHSSSHIKVIHEDKEEVIPIDAVIRASKYGKCLY
;
A
#
# COMPACT_ATOMS: atom_id res chain seq x y z
N MET A 1 12.74 -47.25 9.70
CA MET A 1 12.63 -46.19 8.68
C MET A 1 11.53 -45.25 9.17
N VAL A 2 11.84 -43.98 9.40
CA VAL A 2 10.88 -43.02 10.01
C VAL A 2 9.87 -42.58 8.95
N THR A 3 8.58 -42.76 9.23
CA THR A 3 7.49 -42.33 8.34
C THR A 3 7.08 -40.88 8.60
N VAL A 4 6.24 -40.32 7.73
CA VAL A 4 5.64 -38.98 7.96
C VAL A 4 4.81 -38.94 9.23
N MET A 5 4.06 -40.02 9.51
CA MET A 5 3.28 -40.14 10.74
C MET A 5 4.19 -40.14 11.97
N ASP A 6 5.27 -40.92 11.94
CA ASP A 6 6.23 -40.98 13.04
C ASP A 6 6.89 -39.63 13.32
N SER A 7 7.26 -38.89 12.26
CA SER A 7 7.88 -37.57 12.39
C SER A 7 6.91 -36.54 12.99
N VAL A 8 5.65 -36.56 12.56
CA VAL A 8 4.59 -35.69 13.12
C VAL A 8 4.35 -35.98 14.59
N MET A 9 4.20 -37.25 14.96
CA MET A 9 3.92 -37.64 16.35
C MET A 9 5.10 -37.31 17.27
N SER A 10 6.33 -37.56 16.81
CA SER A 10 7.55 -37.21 17.54
C SER A 10 7.67 -35.69 17.76
N PHE A 11 7.27 -34.87 16.77
CA PHE A 11 7.25 -33.41 16.92
C PHE A 11 6.18 -32.92 17.93
N ILE A 12 5.00 -33.54 17.93
CA ILE A 12 3.92 -33.24 18.88
C ILE A 12 4.36 -33.55 20.31
N ASP A 13 5.05 -34.67 20.51
CA ASP A 13 5.43 -35.18 21.83
C ASP A 13 6.73 -34.58 22.39
N LYS A 14 7.42 -33.74 21.60
CA LYS A 14 8.65 -33.04 22.01
C LYS A 14 8.49 -32.36 23.38
N LYS A 15 9.42 -32.63 24.29
CA LYS A 15 9.43 -32.11 25.67
C LYS A 15 9.52 -30.57 25.66
N GLY A 16 8.89 -29.92 26.65
CA GLY A 16 8.95 -28.46 26.83
C GLY A 16 7.76 -27.66 26.25
N ARG A 17 6.84 -28.29 25.50
CA ARG A 17 5.59 -27.62 25.05
C ARG A 17 4.53 -27.61 26.15
N THR A 18 3.82 -26.49 26.30
CA THR A 18 2.66 -26.42 27.19
C THR A 18 1.52 -27.31 26.69
N ALA A 19 0.57 -27.69 27.55
CA ALA A 19 -0.59 -28.49 27.14
C ALA A 19 -1.43 -27.79 26.05
N ARG A 20 -1.55 -26.46 26.12
CA ARG A 20 -2.24 -25.64 25.11
C ARG A 20 -1.52 -25.70 23.77
N ASP A 21 -0.20 -25.59 23.75
CA ASP A 21 0.59 -25.67 22.53
C ASP A 21 0.51 -27.05 21.90
N LYS A 22 0.61 -28.12 22.69
CA LYS A 22 0.45 -29.50 22.20
C LYS A 22 -0.91 -29.71 21.52
N ARG A 23 -1.99 -29.16 22.09
CA ARG A 23 -3.32 -29.21 21.48
C ARG A 23 -3.35 -28.48 20.13
N THR A 24 -2.80 -27.27 20.06
CA THR A 24 -2.73 -26.50 18.81
C THR A 24 -1.92 -27.22 17.73
N VAL A 25 -0.75 -27.73 18.08
CA VAL A 25 0.12 -28.48 17.16
C VAL A 25 -0.58 -29.76 16.68
N ARG A 26 -1.18 -30.54 17.58
CA ARG A 26 -1.94 -31.75 17.21
C ARG A 26 -3.11 -31.40 16.29
N ASN A 27 -3.86 -30.33 16.58
CA ASN A 27 -4.96 -29.88 15.73
C ASN A 27 -4.50 -29.49 14.32
N LEU A 28 -3.30 -28.93 14.16
CA LEU A 28 -2.77 -28.55 12.84
C LEU A 28 -2.21 -29.75 12.08
N LEU A 29 -1.46 -30.60 12.78
CA LEU A 29 -0.66 -31.64 12.16
C LEU A 29 -1.35 -33.00 12.04
N ALA A 30 -2.22 -33.37 12.98
CA ALA A 30 -2.68 -34.74 13.19
C ALA A 30 -4.18 -34.92 13.51
N ASP A 31 -5.00 -33.88 13.41
CA ASP A 31 -6.46 -33.98 13.53
C ASP A 31 -7.06 -34.59 12.25
N GLN A 32 -8.02 -35.51 12.39
CA GLN A 32 -8.57 -36.33 11.31
C GLN A 32 -9.43 -35.57 10.29
N ALA A 33 -9.66 -34.26 10.49
CA ALA A 33 -10.28 -33.43 9.47
C ALA A 33 -9.47 -33.45 8.16
N LYS A 34 -10.15 -33.59 7.01
CA LYS A 34 -9.55 -33.79 5.67
C LYS A 34 -8.60 -32.67 5.20
N GLU A 35 -8.60 -31.54 5.89
CA GLU A 35 -7.80 -30.35 5.56
C GLU A 35 -6.56 -30.20 6.45
N ARG A 36 -6.33 -31.11 7.40
CA ARG A 36 -5.17 -31.08 8.30
C ARG A 36 -3.99 -31.79 7.68
N PHE A 37 -2.79 -31.38 8.09
CA PHE A 37 -1.55 -31.64 7.37
C PHE A 37 -1.37 -33.12 6.94
N ILE A 38 -1.40 -34.07 7.88
CA ILE A 38 -1.14 -35.48 7.56
C ILE A 38 -2.29 -36.18 6.82
N TYR A 39 -3.53 -35.71 7.02
CA TYR A 39 -4.71 -36.25 6.36
C TYR A 39 -5.10 -35.48 5.10
N HIS A 40 -4.30 -34.48 4.73
CA HIS A 40 -4.47 -33.70 3.52
C HIS A 40 -4.39 -34.60 2.29
N LYS A 41 -5.18 -34.33 1.25
CA LYS A 41 -5.25 -35.15 0.02
C LYS A 41 -3.88 -35.46 -0.62
N SER A 42 -2.91 -34.54 -0.49
CA SER A 42 -1.55 -34.72 -1.02
C SER A 42 -0.66 -35.67 -0.18
N LEU A 43 -0.94 -35.81 1.13
CA LEU A 43 -0.15 -36.62 2.06
C LEU A 43 -0.88 -37.85 2.61
N LYS A 44 -2.22 -37.90 2.54
CA LYS A 44 -3.04 -38.96 3.14
C LYS A 44 -2.69 -40.35 2.64
N LYS A 45 -2.25 -40.50 1.39
CA LYS A 45 -1.81 -41.81 0.83
C LYS A 45 -0.32 -42.08 1.05
N LEU A 46 0.39 -41.14 1.65
CA LEU A 46 1.84 -41.14 1.83
C LEU A 46 2.25 -41.07 3.31
N HIS A 47 1.31 -41.10 4.25
CA HIS A 47 1.65 -40.89 5.67
C HIS A 47 2.52 -42.02 6.26
N ASP A 48 2.36 -43.25 5.77
CA ASP A 48 3.21 -44.41 6.11
C ASP A 48 4.49 -44.49 5.27
N HIS A 49 4.70 -43.56 4.33
CA HIS A 49 5.92 -43.55 3.51
C HIS A 49 7.07 -42.89 4.27
N PRO A 50 8.33 -43.20 3.90
CA PRO A 50 9.50 -42.61 4.55
C PRO A 50 9.51 -41.09 4.37
N ILE A 51 9.80 -40.36 5.45
CA ILE A 51 9.85 -38.89 5.42
C ILE A 51 10.92 -38.34 4.45
N THR A 52 11.93 -39.16 4.15
CA THR A 52 13.02 -38.87 3.18
C THR A 52 12.65 -39.14 1.73
N SER A 53 11.47 -39.71 1.45
CA SER A 53 11.02 -39.98 0.09
C SER A 53 10.78 -38.68 -0.67
N LYS A 54 11.36 -38.55 -1.88
CA LYS A 54 11.14 -37.39 -2.74
C LYS A 54 9.66 -37.07 -2.94
N LYS A 55 8.83 -38.11 -3.15
CA LYS A 55 7.38 -37.94 -3.33
C LYS A 55 6.71 -37.33 -2.09
N VAL A 56 7.18 -37.67 -0.88
CA VAL A 56 6.69 -37.06 0.35
C VAL A 56 7.12 -35.60 0.41
N ILE A 57 8.42 -35.34 0.24
CA ILE A 57 9.03 -34.00 0.30
C ILE A 57 8.31 -33.03 -0.64
N ASP A 58 8.07 -33.43 -1.89
CA ASP A 58 7.39 -32.62 -2.90
C ASP A 58 5.93 -32.28 -2.53
N ASN A 59 5.28 -33.09 -1.68
CA ASN A 59 3.88 -32.90 -1.29
C ASN A 59 3.69 -32.17 0.06
N ILE A 60 4.76 -32.00 0.85
CA ILE A 60 4.72 -31.27 2.13
C ILE A 60 4.34 -29.80 1.92
N PRO A 61 4.94 -29.02 0.99
CA PRO A 61 4.59 -27.61 0.80
C PRO A 61 3.11 -27.41 0.47
N VAL A 62 2.54 -28.28 -0.37
CA VAL A 62 1.13 -28.23 -0.76
C VAL A 62 0.22 -28.46 0.45
N ALA A 63 0.53 -29.47 1.27
CA ALA A 63 -0.25 -29.74 2.49
C ALA A 63 -0.16 -28.58 3.49
N ILE A 64 1.03 -27.99 3.67
CA ILE A 64 1.21 -26.82 4.56
C ILE A 64 0.36 -25.64 4.06
N LYS A 65 0.46 -25.29 2.77
CA LYS A 65 -0.29 -24.17 2.18
C LYS A 65 -1.79 -24.35 2.38
N ASP A 66 -2.33 -25.50 2.02
CA ASP A 66 -3.77 -25.76 2.10
C ASP A 66 -4.26 -25.78 3.57
N THR A 67 -3.51 -26.42 4.48
CA THR A 67 -3.85 -26.44 5.92
C THR A 67 -3.80 -25.05 6.55
N VAL A 68 -2.82 -24.21 6.21
CA VAL A 68 -2.75 -22.83 6.71
C VAL A 68 -3.86 -21.99 6.09
N THR A 69 -4.15 -22.18 4.80
CA THR A 69 -5.19 -21.42 4.09
C THR A 69 -6.57 -21.63 4.72
N SER A 70 -6.92 -22.87 5.06
CA SER A 70 -8.21 -23.21 5.68
C SER A 70 -8.24 -23.02 7.21
N TYR A 71 -7.12 -22.68 7.84
CA TYR A 71 -7.08 -22.41 9.27
C TYR A 71 -7.81 -21.11 9.61
N THR A 72 -8.94 -21.24 10.32
CA THR A 72 -9.84 -20.12 10.65
C THR A 72 -9.43 -19.34 11.91
N LYS A 73 -8.46 -19.84 12.68
CA LYS A 73 -7.91 -19.12 13.84
C LYS A 73 -6.68 -18.32 13.41
N ASP A 74 -5.77 -18.05 14.35
CA ASP A 74 -4.55 -17.30 14.09
C ASP A 74 -3.59 -18.05 13.13
N LYS A 75 -3.53 -17.58 11.88
CA LYS A 75 -2.61 -18.10 10.85
C LYS A 75 -1.15 -17.86 11.19
N THR A 76 -0.82 -16.83 11.97
CA THR A 76 0.55 -16.58 12.45
C THR A 76 1.02 -17.72 13.34
N THR A 77 0.16 -18.18 14.25
CA THR A 77 0.42 -19.39 15.05
C THR A 77 0.58 -20.64 14.17
N ALA A 78 -0.27 -20.84 13.16
CA ALA A 78 -0.15 -22.00 12.27
C ALA A 78 1.17 -22.00 11.48
N ILE A 79 1.54 -20.85 10.90
CA ILE A 79 2.80 -20.65 10.18
C ILE A 79 3.99 -20.91 11.11
N LYS A 80 3.94 -20.42 12.35
CA LYS A 80 5.00 -20.67 13.35
C LYS A 80 5.16 -22.17 13.61
N VAL A 81 4.06 -22.90 13.83
CA VAL A 81 4.11 -24.36 14.05
C VAL A 81 4.73 -25.09 12.87
N PHE A 82 4.39 -24.72 11.64
CA PHE A 82 4.97 -25.35 10.45
C PHE A 82 6.45 -25.00 10.26
N LYS A 83 6.87 -23.76 10.52
CA LYS A 83 8.30 -23.39 10.53
C LYS A 83 9.09 -24.21 11.55
N GLU A 84 8.56 -24.36 12.77
CA GLU A 84 9.15 -25.22 13.79
C GLU A 84 9.22 -26.69 13.36
N TYR A 85 8.18 -27.19 12.68
CA TYR A 85 8.16 -28.56 12.18
C TYR A 85 9.18 -28.79 11.07
N LEU A 86 9.28 -27.88 10.11
CA LEU A 86 10.29 -27.97 9.04
C LEU A 86 11.72 -27.92 9.59
N ALA A 87 11.98 -27.06 10.58
CA ALA A 87 13.28 -27.02 11.27
C ALA A 87 13.56 -28.33 12.03
N PHE A 88 12.54 -28.93 12.64
CA PHE A 88 12.65 -30.24 13.27
C PHE A 88 12.97 -31.35 12.26
N LEU A 89 12.37 -31.32 11.06
CA LEU A 89 12.67 -32.29 10.01
C LEU A 89 14.12 -32.21 9.53
N ASP A 90 14.65 -31.00 9.37
CA ASP A 90 16.06 -30.79 9.00
C ASP A 90 17.00 -31.27 10.12
N MET A 91 16.74 -30.88 11.36
CA MET A 91 17.60 -31.21 12.50
C MET A 91 17.64 -32.71 12.82
N GLU A 92 16.48 -33.39 12.87
CA GLU A 92 16.41 -34.78 13.33
C GLU A 92 16.61 -35.79 12.20
N TYR A 93 16.24 -35.42 10.97
CA TYR A 93 16.20 -36.35 9.84
C TYR A 93 16.99 -35.88 8.62
N GLY A 94 17.59 -34.68 8.64
CA GLY A 94 18.31 -34.10 7.50
C GLY A 94 17.40 -33.77 6.30
N VAL A 95 16.08 -33.65 6.52
CA VAL A 95 15.09 -33.41 5.47
C VAL A 95 14.83 -31.92 5.34
N LYS A 96 15.31 -31.34 4.25
CA LYS A 96 15.06 -29.92 3.91
C LYS A 96 13.87 -29.81 2.97
N VAL A 97 12.90 -28.98 3.36
CA VAL A 97 11.73 -28.65 2.55
C VAL A 97 11.63 -27.14 2.45
N GLU A 98 11.69 -26.63 1.23
CA GLU A 98 11.56 -25.20 0.98
C GLU A 98 10.08 -24.79 0.90
N VAL A 99 9.69 -23.83 1.73
CA VAL A 99 8.33 -23.29 1.77
C VAL A 99 8.39 -21.78 1.86
N ASN A 100 7.83 -21.11 0.85
CA ASN A 100 7.68 -19.66 0.82
C ASN A 100 6.43 -19.25 1.61
N PHE A 101 6.58 -19.10 2.92
CA PHE A 101 5.48 -18.68 3.79
C PHE A 101 5.02 -17.24 3.45
N PRO A 102 3.70 -16.96 3.59
CA PRO A 102 3.16 -15.65 3.34
C PRO A 102 3.59 -14.69 4.45
N PRO A 103 3.51 -13.36 4.23
CA PRO A 103 3.62 -12.40 5.31
C PRO A 103 2.54 -12.67 6.36
N THR A 104 2.89 -12.47 7.63
CA THR A 104 1.98 -12.60 8.77
C THR A 104 1.41 -11.25 9.16
N PHE A 105 0.13 -11.21 9.47
CA PHE A 105 -0.59 -9.99 9.86
C PHE A 105 -1.19 -10.17 11.26
N ASN A 106 -1.12 -9.14 12.09
CA ASN A 106 -1.71 -9.18 13.43
C ASN A 106 -3.20 -8.84 13.40
N SER A 107 -3.66 -8.20 12.34
CA SER A 107 -5.04 -7.78 12.16
C SER A 107 -5.48 -7.84 10.69
N GLN A 108 -6.80 -7.76 10.47
CA GLN A 108 -7.36 -7.51 9.14
C GLN A 108 -6.86 -6.18 8.56
N PHE A 109 -6.73 -5.15 9.40
CA PHE A 109 -6.25 -3.84 9.00
C PHE A 109 -4.83 -3.90 8.40
N ASP A 110 -3.88 -4.61 9.05
CA ASP A 110 -2.52 -4.76 8.52
C ASP A 110 -2.52 -5.43 7.14
N ARG A 111 -3.39 -6.43 6.97
CA ARG A 111 -3.55 -7.13 5.68
C ARG A 111 -4.15 -6.21 4.62
N GLN A 112 -5.14 -5.40 4.97
CA GLN A 112 -5.72 -4.40 4.07
C GLN A 112 -4.68 -3.35 3.65
N MET A 113 -3.85 -2.85 4.58
CA MET A 113 -2.76 -1.93 4.26
C MET A 113 -1.72 -2.56 3.35
N TYR A 114 -1.41 -3.84 3.54
CA TYR A 114 -0.57 -4.59 2.63
C TYR A 114 -1.18 -4.68 1.22
N ILE A 115 -2.47 -5.01 1.11
CA ILE A 115 -3.20 -5.05 -0.17
C ILE A 115 -3.12 -3.68 -0.86
N VAL A 116 -3.45 -2.58 -0.17
CA VAL A 116 -3.36 -1.22 -0.72
C VAL A 116 -1.96 -0.95 -1.29
N LYS A 117 -0.91 -1.26 -0.51
CA LYS A 117 0.48 -1.09 -0.94
C LYS A 117 0.82 -1.90 -2.19
N ARG A 118 0.33 -3.14 -2.30
CA ARG A 118 0.59 -4.02 -3.44
C ARG A 118 -0.19 -3.59 -4.67
N LEU A 119 -1.43 -3.12 -4.53
CA LEU A 119 -2.22 -2.61 -5.67
C LEU A 119 -1.50 -1.51 -6.48
N HIS A 120 -0.45 -0.87 -5.95
CA HIS A 120 0.40 0.06 -6.68
C HIS A 120 1.20 -0.56 -7.83
N ASP A 121 1.57 -1.84 -7.78
CA ASP A 121 2.43 -2.49 -8.80
C ASP A 121 1.65 -2.85 -10.10
N ARG A 122 0.42 -2.33 -10.26
CA ARG A 122 -0.46 -2.41 -11.46
C ARG A 122 -0.57 -3.77 -12.18
N LYS A 123 -0.34 -4.88 -11.47
CA LYS A 123 -0.32 -6.24 -12.04
C LYS A 123 -1.15 -7.26 -11.25
N TYR A 124 -2.06 -6.83 -10.37
CA TYR A 124 -2.71 -7.77 -9.45
C TYR A 124 -4.12 -8.16 -9.86
N ARG A 125 -4.33 -9.48 -9.92
CA ARG A 125 -5.62 -10.18 -9.81
C ARG A 125 -5.94 -10.54 -8.37
N ALA A 126 -7.23 -10.64 -8.03
CA ALA A 126 -7.65 -11.15 -6.71
C ALA A 126 -7.00 -12.51 -6.41
N SER A 127 -6.91 -13.37 -7.43
CA SER A 127 -6.22 -14.66 -7.40
C SER A 127 -4.73 -14.59 -7.04
N ASP A 128 -4.07 -13.46 -7.30
CA ASP A 128 -2.66 -13.27 -6.98
C ASP A 128 -2.49 -13.08 -5.48
N PHE A 129 -3.40 -12.35 -4.83
CA PHE A 129 -3.41 -12.17 -3.37
C PHE A 129 -3.77 -13.46 -2.62
N GLU A 130 -4.67 -14.28 -3.15
CA GLU A 130 -4.98 -15.58 -2.54
C GLU A 130 -3.73 -16.45 -2.40
N ASN A 131 -2.96 -16.53 -3.49
CA ASN A 131 -1.75 -17.32 -3.55
C ASN A 131 -0.60 -16.71 -2.74
N GLU A 132 -0.48 -15.38 -2.73
CA GLU A 132 0.57 -14.66 -2.00
C GLU A 132 0.33 -14.67 -0.49
N LEU A 133 -0.93 -14.53 -0.05
CA LEU A 133 -1.30 -14.35 1.35
C LEU A 133 -1.84 -15.62 2.02
N TRP A 134 -2.07 -16.69 1.24
CA TRP A 134 -2.69 -17.94 1.69
C TRP A 134 -4.02 -17.71 2.40
N VAL A 135 -4.89 -16.92 1.75
CA VAL A 135 -6.26 -16.66 2.19
C VAL A 135 -7.21 -16.99 1.06
N SER A 136 -8.47 -17.27 1.41
CA SER A 136 -9.49 -17.58 0.40
C SER A 136 -9.86 -16.35 -0.43
N ASP A 137 -10.27 -16.57 -1.68
CA ASP A 137 -10.88 -15.56 -2.55
C ASP A 137 -11.93 -14.71 -1.83
N ARG A 138 -12.81 -15.37 -1.06
CA ARG A 138 -13.86 -14.70 -0.27
C ARG A 138 -13.28 -13.69 0.73
N THR A 139 -12.13 -13.99 1.35
CA THR A 139 -11.45 -13.08 2.27
C THR A 139 -10.88 -11.87 1.53
N ILE A 140 -10.21 -12.09 0.39
CA ILE A 140 -9.68 -11.01 -0.45
C ILE A 140 -10.81 -10.12 -0.96
N SER A 141 -11.87 -10.71 -1.47
CA SER A 141 -13.06 -9.99 -1.95
C SER A 141 -13.68 -9.13 -0.85
N ALA A 142 -13.79 -9.66 0.38
CA ALA A 142 -14.30 -8.89 1.52
C ALA A 142 -13.35 -7.74 1.92
N ASP A 143 -12.04 -7.95 1.87
CA ASP A 143 -11.06 -6.90 2.15
C ASP A 143 -11.09 -5.79 1.10
N LEU A 144 -11.17 -6.14 -0.19
CA LEU A 144 -11.30 -5.17 -1.29
C LEU A 144 -12.61 -4.39 -1.19
N GLN A 145 -13.73 -5.05 -0.91
CA GLN A 145 -15.02 -4.38 -0.71
C GLN A 145 -14.96 -3.40 0.46
N ALA A 146 -14.37 -3.79 1.60
CA ALA A 146 -14.23 -2.90 2.74
C ALA A 146 -13.37 -1.66 2.42
N LEU A 147 -12.29 -1.83 1.66
CA LEU A 147 -11.47 -0.72 1.17
C LEU A 147 -12.24 0.17 0.19
N GLU A 148 -13.08 -0.41 -0.67
CA GLU A 148 -13.95 0.33 -1.59
C GLU A 148 -15.07 1.07 -0.89
N ASP A 149 -15.63 0.53 0.19
CA ASP A 149 -16.67 1.18 0.99
C ASP A 149 -16.09 2.32 1.83
N GLY A 150 -14.88 2.12 2.33
CA GLY A 150 -14.15 3.02 3.21
C GLY A 150 -13.89 2.37 4.57
N ILE A 151 -12.63 2.40 5.02
CA ILE A 151 -12.24 1.97 6.35
C ILE A 151 -11.83 3.18 7.20
N SER A 152 -12.18 3.15 8.50
CA SER A 152 -11.78 4.19 9.44
C SER A 152 -10.38 3.90 9.99
N VAL A 153 -9.49 4.89 9.87
CA VAL A 153 -8.14 4.86 10.42
C VAL A 153 -7.96 6.12 11.26
N LEU A 154 -7.84 5.95 12.58
CA LEU A 154 -7.70 7.05 13.54
C LEU A 154 -8.80 8.14 13.40
N GLY A 155 -10.03 7.74 13.07
CA GLY A 155 -11.17 8.64 12.91
C GLY A 155 -11.31 9.24 11.51
N GLN A 156 -10.41 8.91 10.59
CA GLN A 156 -10.41 9.40 9.22
C GLN A 156 -10.73 8.27 8.23
N GLN A 157 -11.40 8.59 7.12
CA GLN A 157 -11.82 7.58 6.14
C GLN A 157 -10.75 7.36 5.05
N LEU A 158 -10.26 6.12 4.94
CA LEU A 158 -9.48 5.65 3.79
C LEU A 158 -10.38 4.82 2.88
N LYS A 159 -10.52 5.23 1.63
CA LYS A 159 -11.35 4.59 0.61
C LYS A 159 -10.51 4.35 -0.65
N ILE A 160 -10.75 3.32 -1.44
CA ILE A 160 -10.15 3.19 -2.78
C ILE A 160 -11.25 3.15 -3.83
N LYS A 161 -11.01 3.60 -5.07
CA LYS A 161 -11.97 3.41 -6.17
C LYS A 161 -11.44 2.36 -7.16
N ARG A 162 -12.33 1.56 -7.75
CA ARG A 162 -11.95 0.55 -8.77
C ARG A 162 -11.28 1.16 -10.00
N ASP A 163 -11.65 2.38 -10.37
CA ASP A 163 -11.05 3.12 -11.50
C ASP A 163 -9.58 3.49 -11.24
N ASP A 164 -9.13 3.46 -9.99
CA ASP A 164 -7.72 3.63 -9.60
C ASP A 164 -6.89 2.33 -9.81
N VAL A 165 -7.55 1.19 -10.08
CA VAL A 165 -6.97 -0.16 -10.14
C VAL A 165 -7.10 -0.81 -11.54
N VAL A 166 -7.42 -0.04 -12.58
CA VAL A 166 -7.71 -0.58 -13.91
C VAL A 166 -6.57 -1.45 -14.45
N TYR A 167 -6.89 -2.74 -14.63
CA TYR A 167 -6.14 -3.70 -15.44
C TYR A 167 -5.87 -3.11 -16.82
N HIS A 168 -4.61 -3.24 -17.26
CA HIS A 168 -4.06 -2.60 -18.46
C HIS A 168 -3.78 -1.11 -18.29
N ASN A 169 -2.51 -0.80 -17.96
CA ASN A 169 -1.74 0.42 -18.32
C ASN A 169 -2.44 1.80 -18.32
N GLN A 170 -3.60 2.00 -17.68
CA GLN A 170 -4.38 3.26 -17.78
C GLN A 170 -5.02 3.75 -16.48
N GLY A 171 -4.80 3.10 -15.32
CA GLY A 171 -5.36 3.54 -14.02
C GLY A 171 -4.31 4.10 -13.06
N LEU A 172 -4.55 5.30 -12.50
CA LEU A 172 -3.75 5.93 -11.46
C LEU A 172 -4.10 5.35 -10.09
N ASN A 173 -3.31 4.41 -9.56
CA ASN A 173 -3.39 4.14 -8.13
C ASN A 173 -2.60 5.24 -7.38
N THR A 174 -3.31 6.16 -6.73
CA THR A 174 -2.71 7.37 -6.10
C THR A 174 -2.64 7.28 -4.58
N VAL A 175 -3.13 6.19 -3.98
CA VAL A 175 -3.30 6.12 -2.52
C VAL A 175 -2.04 5.55 -1.87
N HIS A 176 -1.08 6.41 -1.55
CA HIS A 176 0.11 6.03 -0.79
C HIS A 176 -0.11 6.28 0.73
N PRO A 177 -0.53 5.27 1.52
CA PRO A 177 -0.68 5.47 2.96
C PRO A 177 0.69 5.67 3.60
N ILE A 178 0.93 6.86 4.14
CA ILE A 178 2.12 7.19 4.93
C ILE A 178 1.63 7.46 6.35
N PHE A 179 2.04 6.63 7.31
CA PHE A 179 1.75 6.83 8.73
C PHE A 179 2.94 7.48 9.41
N LEU A 180 2.79 8.75 9.83
CA LEU A 180 3.84 9.49 10.52
C LEU A 180 3.52 9.60 12.01
N THR A 181 4.35 9.00 12.87
CA THR A 181 4.28 9.20 14.33
C THR A 181 5.14 10.40 14.76
N ALA A 182 4.82 11.58 14.23
CA ALA A 182 5.56 12.81 14.51
C ALA A 182 5.19 13.38 15.89
N ASN A 183 6.18 13.92 16.62
CA ASN A 183 5.87 14.75 17.78
C ASN A 183 5.31 16.12 17.34
N LEU A 184 4.65 16.85 18.24
CA LEU A 184 3.98 18.12 17.88
C LEU A 184 4.95 19.16 17.29
N THR A 185 6.21 19.19 17.70
CA THR A 185 7.21 20.11 17.14
C THR A 185 7.55 19.76 15.69
N GLN A 186 7.71 18.45 15.38
CA GLN A 186 7.90 17.98 14.01
C GLN A 186 6.70 18.33 13.13
N VAL A 187 5.48 18.17 13.64
CA VAL A 187 4.25 18.59 12.94
C VAL A 187 4.28 20.08 12.62
N VAL A 188 4.62 20.95 13.58
CA VAL A 188 4.72 22.40 13.35
C VAL A 188 5.74 22.73 12.26
N VAL A 189 6.92 22.11 12.29
CA VAL A 189 7.97 22.31 11.27
C VAL A 189 7.49 21.86 9.89
N LEU A 190 6.81 20.72 9.79
CA LEU A 190 6.26 20.22 8.54
C LEU A 190 5.20 21.16 7.97
N LEU A 191 4.22 21.57 8.78
CA LEU A 191 3.15 22.48 8.36
C LEU A 191 3.68 23.84 7.91
N LYS A 192 4.71 24.36 8.58
CA LYS A 192 5.39 25.60 8.16
C LYS A 192 6.17 25.42 6.85
N GLY A 193 6.81 24.27 6.65
CA GLY A 193 7.46 23.95 5.38
C GLY A 193 6.46 23.90 4.22
N LEU A 194 5.30 23.29 4.44
CA LEU A 194 4.22 23.22 3.45
C LEU A 194 3.61 24.59 3.15
N GLU A 195 3.49 25.48 4.14
CA GLU A 195 3.10 26.87 3.92
C GLU A 195 4.04 27.58 2.92
N VAL A 196 5.35 27.42 3.09
CA VAL A 196 6.34 28.01 2.17
C VAL A 196 6.23 27.39 0.77
N GLN A 197 6.05 26.08 0.68
CA GLN A 197 5.86 25.40 -0.62
C GLN A 197 4.56 25.83 -1.29
N ALA A 198 3.54 26.18 -0.52
CA ALA A 198 2.26 26.63 -1.06
C ALA A 198 2.37 27.96 -1.83
N LEU A 199 3.44 28.72 -1.65
CA LEU A 199 3.70 29.96 -2.38
C LEU A 199 4.15 29.72 -3.84
N ASP A 200 4.65 28.53 -4.15
CA ASP A 200 4.99 28.15 -5.53
C ASP A 200 3.72 27.64 -6.24
N PRO A 201 3.25 28.31 -7.31
CA PRO A 201 2.01 27.93 -7.99
C PRO A 201 1.96 26.47 -8.46
N ALA A 202 3.11 25.88 -8.80
CA ALA A 202 3.17 24.48 -9.25
C ALA A 202 2.95 23.49 -8.10
N TYR A 203 3.34 23.85 -6.88
CA TYR A 203 3.19 23.02 -5.68
C TYR A 203 1.97 23.36 -4.82
N SER A 204 1.39 24.55 -5.01
CA SER A 204 0.35 25.15 -4.14
C SER A 204 -0.70 24.16 -3.68
N GLU A 205 -1.44 23.58 -4.62
CA GLU A 205 -2.58 22.70 -4.29
C GLU A 205 -2.12 21.40 -3.60
N TYR A 206 -0.99 20.83 -4.03
CA TYR A 206 -0.41 19.64 -3.40
C TYR A 206 0.01 19.93 -1.95
N ALA A 207 0.64 21.08 -1.72
CA ALA A 207 1.12 21.47 -0.40
C ALA A 207 -0.03 21.79 0.56
N ILE A 208 -1.04 22.52 0.09
CA ILE A 208 -2.25 22.87 0.86
C ILE A 208 -3.01 21.61 1.25
N ARG A 209 -3.29 20.70 0.30
CA ARG A 209 -4.02 19.46 0.58
C ARG A 209 -3.27 18.54 1.52
N LEU A 210 -1.95 18.40 1.36
CA LEU A 210 -1.13 17.62 2.27
C LEU A 210 -1.14 18.22 3.69
N ALA A 211 -1.04 19.55 3.80
CA ALA A 211 -1.11 20.23 5.09
C ALA A 211 -2.48 20.05 5.76
N ALA A 212 -3.57 20.14 4.99
CA ALA A 212 -4.93 19.92 5.48
C ALA A 212 -5.12 18.47 5.98
N ASN A 213 -4.59 17.48 5.26
CA ASN A 213 -4.63 16.08 5.69
C ASN A 213 -3.86 15.88 7.01
N ILE A 214 -2.64 16.40 7.13
CA ILE A 214 -1.85 16.35 8.37
C ILE A 214 -2.61 17.04 9.52
N TRP A 215 -3.23 18.20 9.25
CA TRP A 215 -4.01 18.95 10.25
C TRP A 215 -5.26 18.19 10.72
N SER A 216 -5.96 17.51 9.79
CA SER A 216 -7.10 16.64 10.05
C SER A 216 -6.75 15.45 10.94
N GLU A 217 -5.54 14.90 10.81
CA GLU A 217 -5.07 13.75 11.62
C GLU A 217 -4.76 14.12 13.08
N LEU A 218 -4.56 15.40 13.39
CA LEU A 218 -4.30 15.82 14.76
C LEU A 218 -5.52 15.63 15.67
N SER A 219 -5.28 15.46 16.97
CA SER A 219 -6.35 15.60 17.96
C SER A 219 -6.68 17.08 18.19
N ASP A 220 -7.84 17.35 18.78
CA ASP A 220 -8.20 18.71 19.21
C ASP A 220 -7.15 19.30 20.14
N TYR A 221 -6.58 18.48 21.03
CA TYR A 221 -5.46 18.88 21.87
C TYR A 221 -4.25 19.33 21.05
N GLY A 222 -3.85 18.56 20.04
CA GLY A 222 -2.71 18.88 19.18
C GLY A 222 -2.89 20.20 18.45
N ARG A 223 -4.05 20.39 17.80
CA ARG A 223 -4.40 21.65 17.12
C ARG A 223 -4.41 22.84 18.09
N ASN A 224 -5.12 22.71 19.22
CA ASN A 224 -5.19 23.77 20.23
C ASN A 224 -3.82 24.12 20.79
N ARG A 225 -2.95 23.14 20.98
CA ARG A 225 -1.57 23.38 21.45
C ARG A 225 -0.77 24.19 20.44
N ILE A 226 -0.85 23.86 19.15
CA ILE A 226 -0.18 24.59 18.06
C ILE A 226 -0.70 26.03 17.99
N LEU A 227 -2.03 26.23 17.98
CA LEU A 227 -2.64 27.56 17.94
C LEU A 227 -2.21 28.42 19.15
N LYS A 228 -2.15 27.84 20.35
CA LYS A 228 -1.72 28.55 21.56
C LYS A 228 -0.26 29.01 21.53
N VAL A 229 0.62 28.28 20.86
CA VAL A 229 2.05 28.64 20.75
C VAL A 229 2.40 29.34 19.43
N SER A 230 1.42 29.56 18.55
CA SER A 230 1.61 30.12 17.21
C SER A 230 2.30 31.49 17.25
N GLU A 231 1.88 32.37 18.15
CA GLU A 231 2.49 33.70 18.32
C GLU A 231 3.94 33.61 18.79
N GLN A 232 4.22 32.73 19.77
CA GLN A 232 5.56 32.55 20.33
C GLN A 232 6.55 32.00 19.30
N LEU A 233 6.05 31.22 18.34
CA LEU A 233 6.84 30.61 17.28
C LEU A 233 6.80 31.40 15.95
N ASN A 234 6.18 32.59 15.95
CA ASN A 234 5.97 33.42 14.77
C ASN A 234 5.38 32.63 13.59
N LEU A 235 4.30 31.87 13.87
CA LEU A 235 3.57 31.11 12.87
C LEU A 235 2.40 31.95 12.34
N ASN A 236 2.09 31.79 11.06
CA ASN A 236 0.96 32.45 10.43
C ASN A 236 -0.37 31.83 10.89
N LYS A 237 -1.17 32.58 11.65
CA LYS A 237 -2.48 32.09 12.12
C LYS A 237 -3.47 31.85 10.99
N ALA A 238 -3.46 32.70 9.96
CA ALA A 238 -4.37 32.58 8.83
C ALA A 238 -4.16 31.27 8.07
N TRP A 239 -2.92 30.76 8.04
CA TRP A 239 -2.61 29.44 7.49
C TRP A 239 -3.37 28.34 8.22
N PHE A 240 -3.30 28.28 9.56
CA PHE A 240 -3.99 27.24 10.33
C PHE A 240 -5.51 27.39 10.33
N GLU A 241 -6.03 28.62 10.29
CA GLU A 241 -7.48 28.88 10.14
C GLU A 241 -7.99 28.37 8.78
N MET A 242 -7.20 28.59 7.72
CA MET A 242 -7.47 28.02 6.41
C MET A 242 -7.47 26.48 6.46
N LEU A 243 -6.46 25.86 7.08
CA LEU A 243 -6.41 24.38 7.22
C LEU A 243 -7.59 23.83 8.01
N GLU A 244 -8.07 24.54 9.04
CA GLU A 244 -9.27 24.16 9.77
C GLU A 244 -10.52 24.22 8.89
N SER A 245 -10.68 25.29 8.09
CA SER A 245 -11.81 25.43 7.16
C SER A 245 -11.80 24.40 6.02
N GLN A 246 -10.62 23.93 5.64
CA GLN A 246 -10.40 22.96 4.57
C GLN A 246 -10.24 21.53 5.10
N ARG A 247 -10.60 21.27 6.37
CA ARG A 247 -10.56 19.93 6.94
C ARG A 247 -11.28 18.95 6.04
N ASN A 248 -10.50 18.05 5.45
CA ASN A 248 -11.04 16.93 4.73
C ASN A 248 -11.38 15.82 5.75
N HIS A 249 -12.58 15.24 5.62
CA HIS A 249 -13.00 14.06 6.39
C HIS A 249 -12.49 12.75 5.77
N GLY A 250 -11.90 12.81 4.57
CA GLY A 250 -11.15 11.72 3.94
C GLY A 250 -9.63 11.93 4.06
N LEU A 251 -8.88 10.83 4.19
CA LEU A 251 -7.41 10.86 4.38
C LEU A 251 -6.60 11.25 3.15
N TYR A 252 -7.20 11.26 1.96
CA TYR A 252 -6.42 11.46 0.73
C TYR A 252 -7.20 12.26 -0.31
N SER A 253 -6.44 12.97 -1.13
CA SER A 253 -6.86 13.56 -2.39
C SER A 253 -6.16 12.78 -3.50
N THR A 254 -6.86 12.47 -4.58
CA THR A 254 -6.24 11.86 -5.76
C THR A 254 -5.37 12.89 -6.47
N GLU A 255 -4.48 12.43 -7.36
CA GLU A 255 -3.72 13.32 -8.25
C GLU A 255 -4.66 14.23 -9.07
N ALA A 256 -5.84 13.73 -9.44
CA ALA A 256 -6.85 14.51 -10.15
C ALA A 256 -7.45 15.62 -9.27
N ASP A 257 -7.64 15.37 -7.99
CA ASP A 257 -8.15 16.37 -7.03
C ASP A 257 -7.12 17.50 -6.79
N CYS A 258 -5.82 17.21 -6.96
CA CYS A 258 -4.73 18.18 -6.85
C CYS A 258 -4.34 18.82 -8.19
N SER A 259 -4.91 18.34 -9.30
CA SER A 259 -4.57 18.74 -10.67
C SER A 259 -5.62 19.70 -11.21
N TYR A 260 -5.20 20.88 -11.66
CA TYR A 260 -6.07 21.85 -12.29
C TYR A 260 -5.41 22.38 -13.56
N GLU A 261 -6.24 22.58 -14.60
CA GLU A 261 -5.73 22.87 -15.93
C GLU A 261 -5.21 24.31 -16.08
N HIS A 262 -5.78 25.26 -15.34
CA HIS A 262 -5.37 26.66 -15.40
C HIS A 262 -4.02 26.88 -14.70
N GLY A 263 -3.16 27.73 -15.26
CA GLY A 263 -1.82 27.96 -14.76
C GLY A 263 -0.92 26.73 -14.86
N VAL A 264 -0.03 26.60 -13.86
CA VAL A 264 0.97 25.52 -13.79
C VAL A 264 0.56 24.34 -12.91
N GLY A 265 -0.70 24.25 -12.47
CA GLY A 265 -1.18 23.22 -11.53
C GLY A 265 -0.93 21.78 -11.96
N ASN A 266 -0.87 21.52 -13.28
CA ASN A 266 -0.61 20.19 -13.83
C ASN A 266 0.85 19.93 -14.23
N VAL A 267 1.73 20.93 -14.14
CA VAL A 267 3.13 20.82 -14.61
C VAL A 267 3.86 19.69 -13.91
N LEU A 268 3.75 19.60 -12.58
CA LEU A 268 4.42 18.56 -11.81
C LEU A 268 3.88 17.16 -12.14
N ASN A 269 2.58 17.03 -12.39
CA ASN A 269 1.95 15.77 -12.77
C ASN A 269 2.47 15.27 -14.13
N PHE A 270 2.52 16.16 -15.14
CA PHE A 270 3.05 15.82 -16.46
C PHE A 270 4.55 15.53 -16.42
N LEU A 271 5.33 16.32 -15.67
CA LEU A 271 6.76 16.11 -15.49
C LEU A 271 7.05 14.75 -14.83
N LYS A 272 6.43 14.47 -13.68
CA LYS A 272 6.60 13.22 -12.91
C LYS A 272 6.30 11.99 -13.76
N ASN A 273 5.23 12.04 -14.55
CA ASN A 273 4.77 10.89 -15.34
C ASN A 273 5.32 10.86 -16.77
N SER A 274 6.13 11.84 -17.19
CA SER A 274 6.62 11.97 -18.57
C SER A 274 5.50 11.91 -19.61
N GLN A 275 4.37 12.57 -19.33
CA GLN A 275 3.17 12.51 -20.17
C GLN A 275 3.15 13.64 -21.21
N PRO A 276 2.75 13.36 -22.47
CA PRO A 276 2.49 14.39 -23.46
C PRO A 276 1.36 15.34 -23.04
N CYS A 277 1.60 16.63 -23.17
CA CYS A 277 0.65 17.68 -22.80
C CYS A 277 0.47 18.73 -23.89
N THR A 278 -0.54 19.56 -23.72
CA THR A 278 -0.73 20.81 -24.47
C THR A 278 -0.53 21.97 -23.49
N ILE A 279 0.30 22.93 -23.87
CA ILE A 279 0.63 24.10 -23.05
C ILE A 279 0.15 25.35 -23.77
N GLU A 280 -0.66 26.15 -23.08
CA GLU A 280 -1.12 27.45 -23.53
C GLU A 280 -0.27 28.53 -22.86
N VAL A 281 0.40 29.36 -23.66
CA VAL A 281 1.39 30.34 -23.21
C VAL A 281 0.96 31.73 -23.62
N GLN A 282 0.95 32.66 -22.67
CA GLN A 282 0.78 34.09 -22.90
C GLN A 282 2.05 34.67 -23.53
N GLU A 283 1.92 35.25 -24.71
CA GLU A 283 2.97 36.04 -25.36
C GLU A 283 2.57 37.53 -25.40
N LYS A 284 3.52 38.39 -25.82
CA LYS A 284 3.30 39.83 -25.94
C LYS A 284 2.16 40.20 -26.91
N HIS A 285 1.88 39.35 -27.89
CA HIS A 285 0.95 39.62 -28.99
C HIS A 285 -0.20 38.61 -29.09
N GLY A 286 -0.50 37.89 -28.00
CA GLY A 286 -1.59 36.93 -27.95
C GLY A 286 -1.17 35.65 -27.24
N THR A 287 -1.81 34.55 -27.61
CA THR A 287 -1.61 33.26 -26.96
C THR A 287 -1.02 32.27 -27.96
N ARG A 288 0.02 31.55 -27.54
CA ARG A 288 0.62 30.46 -28.29
C ARG A 288 0.24 29.12 -27.68
N ILE A 289 -0.22 28.19 -28.51
CA ILE A 289 -0.57 26.83 -28.08
C ILE A 289 0.50 25.86 -28.58
N LEU A 290 1.21 25.25 -27.65
CA LEU A 290 2.20 24.21 -27.90
C LEU A 290 1.55 22.85 -27.69
N LYS A 291 1.46 22.04 -28.75
CA LYS A 291 0.82 20.71 -28.71
C LYS A 291 1.90 19.62 -28.67
N ASP A 292 1.56 18.45 -28.14
CA ASP A 292 2.47 17.29 -28.06
C ASP A 292 3.81 17.63 -27.38
N CYS A 293 3.70 18.29 -26.24
CA CYS A 293 4.83 18.77 -25.47
C CYS A 293 5.24 17.76 -24.39
N LEU A 294 6.55 17.68 -24.13
CA LEU A 294 7.09 16.94 -22.99
C LEU A 294 7.83 17.89 -22.05
N ILE A 295 7.33 18.04 -20.82
CA ILE A 295 8.00 18.83 -19.78
C ILE A 295 9.22 18.04 -19.27
N ARG A 296 10.40 18.64 -19.32
CA ARG A 296 11.68 18.02 -18.91
C ARG A 296 12.16 18.47 -17.54
N SER A 297 11.90 19.71 -17.18
CA SER A 297 12.25 20.22 -15.86
C SER A 297 11.37 21.39 -15.46
N HIS A 298 11.32 21.62 -14.15
CA HIS A 298 10.63 22.73 -13.51
C HIS A 298 11.61 23.44 -12.55
N SER A 299 11.51 24.77 -12.49
CA SER A 299 12.15 25.62 -11.50
C SER A 299 11.13 26.65 -11.02
N SER A 300 11.45 27.44 -9.99
CA SER A 300 10.51 28.46 -9.49
C SER A 300 10.18 29.60 -10.48
N SER A 301 10.89 29.72 -11.61
CA SER A 301 10.69 30.80 -12.58
C SER A 301 10.28 30.33 -13.98
N HIS A 302 10.60 29.09 -14.35
CA HIS A 302 10.36 28.58 -15.70
C HIS A 302 10.25 27.06 -15.74
N ILE A 303 9.62 26.57 -16.81
CA ILE A 303 9.62 25.17 -17.23
C ILE A 303 10.47 25.02 -18.49
N LYS A 304 11.07 23.83 -18.65
CA LYS A 304 11.70 23.42 -19.90
C LYS A 304 10.84 22.37 -20.59
N VAL A 305 10.59 22.56 -21.86
CA VAL A 305 9.65 21.75 -22.64
C VAL A 305 10.32 21.31 -23.94
N ILE A 306 10.14 20.06 -24.34
CA ILE A 306 10.44 19.62 -25.70
C ILE A 306 9.19 19.75 -26.54
N HIS A 307 9.30 20.50 -27.63
CA HIS A 307 8.27 20.71 -28.64
C HIS A 307 8.93 20.63 -30.02
N GLU A 308 8.40 19.80 -30.93
CA GLU A 308 8.99 19.58 -32.27
C GLU A 308 10.50 19.26 -32.23
N ASP A 309 10.91 18.36 -31.33
CA ASP A 309 12.30 17.97 -31.07
C ASP A 309 13.25 19.11 -30.63
N LYS A 310 12.71 20.27 -30.24
CA LYS A 310 13.47 21.41 -29.73
C LYS A 310 13.15 21.67 -28.27
N GLU A 311 14.18 22.02 -27.49
CA GLU A 311 14.01 22.47 -26.12
C GLU A 311 13.63 23.95 -26.10
N GLU A 312 12.53 24.28 -25.45
CA GLU A 312 12.03 25.63 -25.21
C GLU A 312 11.96 25.91 -23.71
N VAL A 313 12.26 27.15 -23.33
CA VAL A 313 12.17 27.65 -21.94
C VAL A 313 10.98 28.59 -21.84
N ILE A 314 10.01 28.24 -20.98
CA ILE A 314 8.75 28.98 -20.83
C ILE A 314 8.67 29.53 -19.40
N PRO A 315 8.55 30.85 -19.20
CA PRO A 315 8.31 31.44 -17.90
C PRO A 315 7.02 30.90 -17.25
N ILE A 316 7.04 30.64 -15.94
CA ILE A 316 5.89 30.06 -15.22
C ILE A 316 4.66 30.96 -15.27
N ASP A 317 4.88 32.27 -15.14
CA ASP A 317 3.84 33.29 -15.19
C ASP A 317 3.22 33.45 -16.58
N ALA A 318 3.91 32.99 -17.63
CA ALA A 318 3.38 32.95 -18.98
C ALA A 318 2.48 31.73 -19.23
N VAL A 319 2.47 30.70 -18.37
CA VAL A 319 1.63 29.51 -18.58
C VAL A 319 0.18 29.82 -18.19
N ILE A 320 -0.71 29.88 -19.18
CA ILE A 320 -2.15 30.07 -18.97
C ILE A 320 -2.81 28.74 -18.61
N ARG A 321 -2.40 27.65 -19.27
CA ARG A 321 -3.01 26.32 -19.09
C ARG A 321 -2.02 25.21 -19.44
N ALA A 322 -2.05 24.13 -18.66
CA ALA A 322 -1.40 22.87 -19.00
C ALA A 322 -2.42 21.73 -18.94
N SER A 323 -2.70 21.08 -20.07
CA SER A 323 -3.72 20.04 -20.18
C SER A 323 -3.22 18.80 -20.92
N LYS A 324 -3.97 17.70 -20.83
CA LYS A 324 -3.61 16.44 -21.49
C LYS A 324 -3.65 16.62 -23.02
N TYR A 325 -2.66 16.08 -23.71
CA TYR A 325 -2.65 16.07 -25.18
C TYR A 325 -3.94 15.43 -25.75
N GLY A 326 -4.49 16.03 -26.80
CA GLY A 326 -5.72 15.55 -27.47
C GLY A 326 -7.04 15.95 -26.80
N LYS A 327 -7.04 16.62 -25.64
CA LYS A 327 -8.25 17.27 -25.11
C LYS A 327 -8.53 18.53 -25.95
N CYS A 328 -9.70 18.64 -26.57
CA CYS A 328 -10.07 19.84 -27.33
C CYS A 328 -10.03 21.08 -26.45
N LEU A 329 -9.22 22.05 -26.84
CA LEU A 329 -9.25 23.41 -26.32
C LEU A 329 -10.29 24.16 -27.16
N TYR A 330 -11.49 24.40 -26.61
CA TYR A 330 -12.48 25.30 -27.18
C TYR A 330 -12.48 26.60 -26.40
#